data_AF-A0A2Z6RTA8-F1
#
_entry.id   AF-A0A2Z6RTA8-F1
#
_cell.length_a   1.000
_cell.length_b   1.000
_cell.length_c   1.000
_cell.angle_alpha   90.00
_cell.angle_beta   90.00
_cell.angle_gamma   90.00
#
_symmetry.space_group_name_H-M   'P 1'
#
loop_
_entity.id
_entity.type
_entity.pdbx_description
1 polymer ?
#
loop_
_entity_poly.entity_id
_entity_poly.type
_entity_poly.pdbx_seq_one_letter_code
_entity_poly.pdbx_strand_id
1 'polypeptide(L)'
;MCEYLHANIIAGANAILPARTVGNDHIPKLPKDLETLLQHYHFFNRVLHSIRLLRKYPHIFSSLHDQKWSVYLIRLNNMFNLYKSTLPAVPVLPLTLSSCQTDNFNNLFAILSQASKLLRGLHLLKEKEFQDSSIKAHIENHDHNFDTDISSFINSALSHSCR
;
A
#
# COMPACT_ATOMS: atom_id res chain seq x y z
N MET A 1 -52.42 10.34 -19.88
CA MET A 1 -52.04 8.91 -20.02
C MET A 1 -50.58 8.65 -19.64
N CYS A 2 -49.64 9.56 -19.94
CA CYS A 2 -48.23 9.42 -19.54
C CYS A 2 -47.97 9.40 -18.03
N GLU A 3 -48.74 10.15 -17.22
CA GLU A 3 -48.52 10.22 -15.75
C GLU A 3 -48.83 8.89 -15.04
N TYR A 4 -49.85 8.15 -15.49
CA TYR A 4 -50.19 6.85 -14.93
C TYR A 4 -49.14 5.78 -15.24
N LEU A 5 -48.62 5.80 -16.47
CA LEU A 5 -47.53 4.91 -16.88
C LEU A 5 -46.25 5.23 -16.10
N HIS A 6 -45.93 6.51 -15.94
CA HIS A 6 -44.77 6.99 -15.18
C HIS A 6 -44.87 6.58 -13.70
N ALA A 7 -46.05 6.72 -13.08
CA ALA A 7 -46.27 6.32 -11.69
C ALA A 7 -46.12 4.81 -11.48
N ASN A 8 -46.62 3.99 -12.39
CA ASN A 8 -46.47 2.53 -12.32
C ASN A 8 -45.03 2.07 -12.54
N ILE A 9 -44.26 2.75 -13.40
CA ILE A 9 -42.83 2.48 -13.60
C ILE A 9 -42.06 2.83 -12.32
N ILE A 10 -42.30 3.99 -11.70
CA ILE A 10 -41.66 4.37 -10.43
C ILE A 10 -42.03 3.40 -9.31
N ALA A 11 -43.30 3.01 -9.20
CA ALA A 11 -43.76 2.08 -8.18
C ALA A 11 -43.14 0.69 -8.36
N GLY A 12 -43.05 0.18 -9.60
CA GLY A 12 -42.39 -1.07 -9.92
C GLY A 12 -40.88 -1.03 -9.65
N ALA A 13 -40.22 0.07 -10.05
CA ALA A 13 -38.80 0.28 -9.80
C ALA A 13 -38.49 0.32 -8.30
N ASN A 14 -39.27 1.03 -7.49
CA ASN A 14 -39.09 1.10 -6.04
C ASN A 14 -39.42 -0.22 -5.32
N ALA A 15 -40.26 -1.08 -5.90
CA ALA A 15 -40.57 -2.39 -5.35
C ALA A 15 -39.47 -3.44 -5.65
N ILE A 16 -38.72 -3.25 -6.75
CA ILE A 16 -37.70 -4.19 -7.23
C ILE A 16 -36.29 -3.74 -6.85
N LEU A 17 -35.98 -2.44 -6.93
CA LEU A 17 -34.69 -1.91 -6.53
C LEU A 17 -34.64 -1.87 -5.00
N PRO A 18 -33.78 -2.68 -4.36
CA PRO A 18 -33.60 -2.55 -2.93
C PRO A 18 -33.09 -1.13 -2.66
N ALA A 19 -33.73 -0.42 -1.73
CA ALA A 19 -33.22 0.81 -1.12
C ALA A 19 -31.97 0.45 -0.30
N ARG A 20 -30.91 0.04 -0.98
CA ARG A 20 -29.67 -0.43 -0.39
C ARG A 20 -28.80 0.80 -0.25
N THR A 21 -28.78 1.41 0.93
CA THR A 21 -27.57 2.12 1.36
C THR A 21 -26.48 1.07 1.47
N VAL A 22 -25.74 0.87 0.37
CA VAL A 22 -24.66 -0.10 0.28
C VAL A 22 -23.51 0.43 1.13
N GLY A 23 -23.37 -0.11 2.34
CA GLY A 23 -22.14 0.03 3.11
C GLY A 23 -20.97 -0.55 2.32
N ASN A 24 -19.85 0.16 2.33
CA ASN A 24 -18.60 -0.30 1.73
C ASN A 24 -18.01 -1.45 2.55
N ASP A 25 -18.47 -2.67 2.32
CA ASP A 25 -17.96 -3.88 3.00
C ASP A 25 -16.73 -4.48 2.27
N HIS A 26 -16.22 -3.82 1.22
CA HIS A 26 -15.07 -4.30 0.47
C HIS A 26 -13.76 -3.93 1.17
N ILE A 27 -13.13 -4.92 1.80
CA ILE A 27 -11.74 -4.82 2.28
C ILE A 27 -10.85 -5.50 1.23
N PRO A 28 -10.25 -4.75 0.29
CA PRO A 28 -9.36 -5.35 -0.70
C PRO A 28 -8.11 -5.89 0.03
N LYS A 29 -7.76 -7.15 -0.23
CA LYS A 29 -6.59 -7.78 0.39
C LYS A 29 -5.33 -7.05 -0.07
N LEU A 30 -4.47 -6.68 0.88
CA LEU A 30 -3.22 -5.97 0.59
C LEU A 30 -2.36 -6.80 -0.39
N PRO A 31 -1.81 -6.19 -1.46
CA PRO A 31 -0.92 -6.87 -2.35
C PRO A 31 0.35 -7.33 -1.61
N LYS A 32 0.83 -8.53 -1.92
CA LYS A 32 2.06 -9.10 -1.31
C LYS A 32 3.28 -8.17 -1.44
N ASP A 33 3.37 -7.43 -2.54
CA ASP A 33 4.46 -6.50 -2.79
C ASP A 33 4.44 -5.30 -1.83
N LEU A 34 3.24 -4.81 -1.51
CA LEU A 34 3.06 -3.70 -0.56
C LEU A 34 3.34 -4.16 0.88
N GLU A 35 2.94 -5.39 1.23
CA GLU A 35 3.29 -6.00 2.51
C GLU A 35 4.82 -6.17 2.65
N THR A 36 5.48 -6.66 1.60
CA THR A 36 6.94 -6.83 1.56
C THR A 36 7.65 -5.48 1.73
N LEU A 37 7.15 -4.44 1.05
CA LEU A 37 7.65 -3.07 1.18
C LEU A 37 7.50 -2.54 2.62
N LEU A 38 6.38 -2.81 3.27
CA LEU A 38 6.14 -2.43 4.68
C LEU A 38 7.11 -3.16 5.62
N GLN A 39 7.35 -4.46 5.39
CA GLN A 39 8.33 -5.23 6.17
C GLN A 39 9.75 -4.67 6.03
N HIS A 40 10.16 -4.30 4.81
CA HIS A 40 11.43 -3.64 4.55
C HIS A 40 11.54 -2.29 5.27
N TYR A 41 10.46 -1.51 5.27
CA TYR A 41 10.39 -0.25 6.02
C TYR A 41 10.56 -0.44 7.54
N HIS A 42 9.89 -1.43 8.13
CA HIS A 42 10.05 -1.75 9.55
C HIS A 42 11.49 -2.19 9.87
N PHE A 43 12.12 -2.96 9.00
CA PHE A 43 13.51 -3.34 9.16
C PHE A 43 14.45 -2.12 9.15
N PHE A 44 14.27 -1.19 8.22
CA PHE A 44 15.02 0.08 8.18
C PHE A 44 14.89 0.86 9.49
N ASN A 45 13.67 0.98 10.03
CA ASN A 45 13.43 1.68 11.30
C ASN A 45 14.14 1.00 12.47
N ARG A 46 14.19 -0.33 12.51
CA ARG A 46 14.93 -1.08 13.54
C ARG A 46 16.43 -0.81 13.47
N VAL A 47 17.00 -0.79 12.26
CA VAL A 47 18.43 -0.47 12.06
C VAL A 47 18.72 0.97 12.47
N LEU A 48 17.90 1.93 12.03
CA LEU A 48 18.01 3.34 12.39
C LEU A 48 17.93 3.56 13.90
N HIS A 49 17.02 2.85 14.57
CA HIS A 49 16.91 2.91 16.02
C HIS A 49 18.19 2.43 16.71
N SER A 50 18.76 1.31 16.24
CA SER A 50 20.01 0.76 16.77
C SER A 50 21.17 1.75 16.61
N ILE A 51 21.30 2.39 15.44
CA ILE A 51 22.34 3.39 15.18
C ILE A 51 22.11 4.66 15.99
N ARG A 52 20.85 5.10 16.15
CA ARG A 52 20.50 6.25 16.99
C ARG A 52 20.88 6.01 18.46
N LEU A 53 20.69 4.78 18.95
CA LEU A 53 21.13 4.40 20.30
C LEU A 53 22.65 4.46 20.44
N LEU A 54 23.39 3.91 19.48
CA LEU A 54 24.86 3.96 19.46
C LEU A 54 25.38 5.40 19.40
N ARG A 55 24.74 6.26 18.61
CA ARG A 55 25.07 7.69 18.55
C ARG A 55 24.81 8.42 19.88
N LYS A 56 23.74 8.06 20.58
CA LYS A 56 23.38 8.67 21.87
C LYS A 56 24.28 8.19 23.00
N TYR A 57 24.70 6.92 22.95
CA TYR A 57 25.51 6.28 23.97
C TYR A 57 26.67 5.50 23.34
N PRO A 58 27.73 6.19 22.85
CA PRO A 58 28.83 5.54 22.15
C PRO A 58 29.57 4.49 22.99
N HIS A 59 29.60 4.65 24.30
CA HIS A 59 30.23 3.72 25.25
C HIS A 59 29.57 2.34 25.32
N ILE A 60 28.33 2.19 24.84
CA ILE A 60 27.62 0.89 24.78
C ILE A 60 28.13 0.04 23.61
N PHE A 61 28.87 0.64 22.67
CA PHE A 61 29.41 -0.06 21.52
C PHE A 61 30.28 -1.25 21.94
N SER A 62 30.12 -2.36 21.22
CA SER A 62 30.85 -3.61 21.45
C SER A 62 30.95 -4.41 20.15
N SER A 63 31.83 -5.41 20.09
CA SER A 63 32.00 -6.27 18.92
C SER A 63 30.72 -6.99 18.48
N LEU A 64 29.77 -7.23 19.39
CA LEU A 64 28.45 -7.78 19.07
C LEU A 64 27.65 -6.87 18.13
N HIS A 65 27.89 -5.56 18.17
CA HIS A 65 27.24 -4.61 17.27
C HIS A 65 27.77 -4.76 15.85
N ASP A 66 29.07 -4.97 15.66
CA ASP A 66 29.68 -5.27 14.36
C ASP A 66 29.17 -6.61 13.81
N GLN A 67 29.03 -7.64 14.66
CA GLN A 67 28.47 -8.92 14.23
C GLN A 67 26.99 -8.81 13.81
N LYS A 68 26.18 -8.03 14.54
CA LYS A 68 24.78 -7.77 14.14
C LYS A 68 24.72 -6.93 12.87
N TRP A 69 25.64 -5.97 12.73
CA TRP A 69 25.72 -5.11 11.55
C TRP A 69 26.03 -5.88 10.29
N SER A 70 26.93 -6.86 10.30
CA SER A 70 27.22 -7.64 9.09
C SER A 70 25.98 -8.35 8.54
N VAL A 71 25.13 -8.87 9.43
CA VAL A 71 23.83 -9.46 9.06
C VAL A 71 22.87 -8.39 8.51
N TYR A 72 22.83 -7.21 9.13
CA TYR A 72 22.01 -6.10 8.65
C TYR A 72 22.48 -5.58 7.29
N LEU A 73 23.79 -5.50 7.08
CA LEU A 73 24.42 -5.01 5.86
C LEU A 73 24.03 -5.84 4.65
N ILE A 74 24.03 -7.18 4.77
CA ILE A 74 23.59 -8.07 3.69
C ILE A 74 22.12 -7.78 3.32
N ARG A 75 21.25 -7.67 4.32
CA ARG A 75 19.83 -7.38 4.11
C ARG A 75 19.60 -6.00 3.51
N LEU A 76 20.31 -4.98 4.01
CA LEU A 76 20.26 -3.62 3.48
C LEU A 76 20.71 -3.59 2.02
N ASN A 77 21.83 -4.23 1.68
CA ASN A 77 22.32 -4.28 0.30
C ASN A 77 21.30 -4.92 -0.64
N ASN A 78 20.66 -6.01 -0.23
CA ASN A 78 19.58 -6.61 -1.01
C ASN A 78 18.41 -5.65 -1.21
N MET A 79 18.01 -4.89 -0.18
CA MET A 79 16.95 -3.88 -0.30
C MET A 79 17.36 -2.71 -1.20
N PHE A 80 18.59 -2.18 -1.06
CA PHE A 80 19.10 -1.11 -1.93
C PHE A 80 19.15 -1.54 -3.40
N ASN A 81 19.47 -2.80 -3.67
CA ASN A 81 19.39 -3.37 -5.01
C ASN A 81 17.96 -3.49 -5.52
N LEU A 82 17.04 -3.96 -4.68
CA LEU A 82 15.62 -4.12 -5.02
C LEU A 82 14.96 -2.78 -5.37
N TYR A 83 15.31 -1.73 -4.63
CA TYR A 83 14.76 -0.39 -4.80
C TYR A 83 15.67 0.58 -5.56
N LYS A 84 16.63 0.07 -6.35
CA LYS A 84 17.63 0.89 -7.07
C LYS A 84 17.02 1.93 -8.02
N SER A 85 15.81 1.72 -8.50
CA SER A 85 15.07 2.68 -9.35
C SER A 85 14.47 3.85 -8.58
N THR A 86 14.29 3.72 -7.26
CA THR A 86 13.61 4.71 -6.40
C THR A 86 14.55 5.36 -5.39
N LEU A 87 15.56 4.61 -4.93
CA LEU A 87 16.63 5.14 -4.11
C LEU A 87 17.69 5.77 -5.04
N PRO A 88 18.22 6.96 -4.72
CA PRO A 88 19.36 7.52 -5.44
C PRO A 88 20.57 6.59 -5.30
N ALA A 89 21.63 6.89 -6.08
CA ALA A 89 22.87 6.11 -6.18
C ALA A 89 23.19 5.30 -4.91
N VAL A 90 23.36 3.98 -5.08
CA VAL A 90 23.55 3.03 -3.99
C VAL A 90 24.62 3.54 -3.04
N PRO A 91 24.26 3.92 -1.79
CA PRO A 91 25.23 4.48 -0.88
C PRO A 91 26.24 3.40 -0.50
N VAL A 92 27.52 3.78 -0.46
CA VAL A 92 28.58 2.90 0.02
C VAL A 92 28.38 2.75 1.53
N LEU A 93 27.76 1.65 1.94
CA LEU A 93 27.57 1.34 3.34
C LEU A 93 28.90 0.85 3.96
N PRO A 94 29.17 1.23 5.21
CA PRO A 94 30.37 0.81 5.92
C PRO A 94 30.35 -0.71 6.16
N LEU A 95 31.50 -1.35 5.96
CA LEU A 95 31.64 -2.79 6.21
C LEU A 95 31.56 -3.13 7.71
N THR A 96 32.01 -2.22 8.57
CA THR A 96 31.93 -2.34 10.03
C THR A 96 31.39 -1.06 10.65
N LEU A 97 30.60 -1.17 11.73
CA LEU A 97 30.12 -0.01 12.49
C LEU A 97 31.26 0.66 13.26
N SER A 98 32.30 -0.08 13.64
CA SER A 98 33.49 0.49 14.28
C SER A 98 34.14 1.61 13.45
N SER A 99 34.13 1.51 12.12
CA SER A 99 34.64 2.56 11.23
C SER A 99 33.87 3.89 11.35
N CYS A 100 32.59 3.82 11.72
CA CYS A 100 31.67 4.95 11.87
C CYS A 100 31.73 5.59 13.26
N GLN A 101 32.60 5.15 14.16
CA GLN A 101 32.76 5.84 15.45
C GLN A 101 33.42 7.22 15.27
N THR A 102 34.25 7.38 14.23
CA THR A 102 35.02 8.59 13.94
C THR A 102 34.13 9.82 13.71
N ASP A 103 32.97 9.64 13.10
CA ASP A 103 31.99 10.70 12.84
C ASP A 103 30.76 10.60 13.75
N ASN A 104 30.83 9.81 14.83
CA ASN A 104 29.72 9.48 15.72
C ASN A 104 28.48 8.98 14.96
N PHE A 105 28.68 8.11 13.97
CA PHE A 105 27.64 7.50 13.14
C PHE A 105 26.78 8.49 12.36
N ASN A 106 27.18 9.76 12.24
CA ASN A 106 26.33 10.80 11.67
C ASN A 106 26.09 10.60 10.17
N ASN A 107 27.12 10.28 9.40
CA ASN A 107 27.00 10.02 7.98
C ASN A 107 26.12 8.79 7.71
N LEU A 108 26.40 7.69 8.41
CA LEU A 108 25.60 6.46 8.30
C LEU A 108 24.14 6.71 8.66
N PHE A 109 23.88 7.43 9.76
CA PHE A 109 22.54 7.76 10.18
C PHE A 109 21.82 8.64 9.15
N ALA A 110 22.51 9.61 8.54
CA ALA A 110 21.96 10.49 7.51
C ALA A 110 21.55 9.70 6.26
N ILE A 111 22.45 8.84 5.74
CA ILE A 111 22.20 7.97 4.60
C ILE A 111 20.97 7.08 4.83
N LEU A 112 20.94 6.35 5.95
CA LEU A 112 19.84 5.44 6.25
C LEU A 112 18.53 6.19 6.53
N SER A 113 18.60 7.39 7.12
CA SER A 113 17.42 8.21 7.35
C SER A 113 16.82 8.72 6.05
N GLN A 114 17.66 9.13 5.09
CA GLN A 114 17.21 9.52 3.77
C GLN A 114 16.57 8.33 3.03
N ALA A 115 17.23 7.17 3.03
CA ALA A 115 16.70 5.96 2.42
C ALA A 115 15.35 5.53 3.04
N SER A 116 15.22 5.58 4.36
CA SER A 116 13.97 5.27 5.06
C SER A 116 12.83 6.24 4.69
N LYS A 117 13.12 7.55 4.56
CA LYS A 117 12.14 8.53 4.10
C LYS A 117 11.66 8.25 2.67
N LEU A 118 12.57 7.91 1.77
CA LEU A 118 12.22 7.55 0.39
C LEU A 118 11.39 6.27 0.33
N LEU A 119 11.78 5.25 1.09
CA LEU A 119 11.05 3.98 1.18
C LEU A 119 9.63 4.19 1.74
N ARG A 120 9.48 5.07 2.74
CA ARG A 120 8.16 5.47 3.26
C ARG A 120 7.34 6.18 2.19
N GLY A 121 7.95 7.09 1.43
CA GLY A 121 7.30 7.77 0.30
C GLY A 121 6.81 6.77 -0.75
N LEU A 122 7.65 5.80 -1.11
CA LEU A 122 7.30 4.73 -2.04
C LEU A 122 6.13 3.89 -1.53
N HIS A 123 6.13 3.52 -0.24
CA HIS A 123 5.04 2.79 0.38
C HIS A 123 3.72 3.54 0.27
N LEU A 124 3.70 4.82 0.66
CA LEU A 124 2.50 5.65 0.61
C LEU A 124 1.99 5.82 -0.83
N LEU A 125 2.89 5.95 -1.81
CA LEU A 125 2.52 6.02 -3.22
C LEU A 125 1.85 4.73 -3.68
N LYS A 126 2.47 3.57 -3.40
CA LYS A 126 1.93 2.26 -3.78
C LYS A 126 0.61 1.92 -3.09
N GLU A 127 0.48 2.31 -1.83
CA GLU A 127 -0.77 2.20 -1.08
C GLU A 127 -1.87 3.02 -1.75
N LYS A 128 -1.59 4.28 -2.12
CA LYS A 128 -2.56 5.12 -2.83
C LYS A 128 -2.95 4.55 -4.20
N GLU A 129 -1.99 4.12 -5.01
CA GLU A 129 -2.25 3.48 -6.31
C GLU A 129 -3.17 2.26 -6.18
N PHE A 130 -2.96 1.46 -5.12
CA PHE A 130 -3.79 0.31 -4.82
C PHE A 130 -5.21 0.71 -4.41
N GLN A 131 -5.36 1.71 -3.54
CA GLN A 131 -6.68 2.22 -3.15
C GLN A 131 -7.44 2.77 -4.37
N ASP A 132 -6.78 3.59 -5.19
CA ASP A 132 -7.37 4.16 -6.40
C ASP A 132 -7.83 3.05 -7.38
N SER A 133 -7.00 2.01 -7.57
CA SER A 133 -7.34 0.85 -8.39
C SER A 133 -8.51 0.05 -7.83
N SER A 134 -8.56 -0.14 -6.50
CA SER A 134 -9.64 -0.86 -5.84
C SER A 134 -10.97 -0.11 -5.93
N ILE A 135 -10.95 1.22 -5.77
CA ILE A 135 -12.14 2.06 -5.92
C ILE A 135 -12.64 2.00 -7.36
N LYS A 136 -11.74 2.14 -8.34
CA LYS A 136 -12.08 2.06 -9.75
C LYS A 136 -12.71 0.71 -10.12
N ALA A 137 -12.08 -0.39 -9.73
CA ALA A 137 -12.60 -1.74 -9.99
C ALA A 137 -13.97 -1.97 -9.32
N HIS A 138 -14.20 -1.39 -8.14
CA HIS A 138 -15.49 -1.45 -7.47
C HIS A 138 -16.59 -0.71 -8.24
N ILE A 139 -16.30 0.50 -8.73
CA ILE A 139 -17.24 1.28 -9.55
C ILE A 139 -17.56 0.55 -10.86
N GLU A 140 -16.54 0.04 -11.57
CA GLU A 140 -16.73 -0.70 -12.82
C GLU A 140 -17.59 -1.96 -12.64
N ASN A 141 -17.37 -2.71 -11.55
CA ASN A 141 -18.21 -3.86 -11.22
C ASN A 141 -19.65 -3.46 -10.89
N HIS A 142 -19.84 -2.31 -10.23
CA HIS A 142 -21.17 -1.80 -9.92
C HIS A 142 -21.93 -1.42 -11.20
N ASP A 143 -21.27 -0.71 -12.12
CA ASP A 143 -21.85 -0.35 -13.41
C ASP A 143 -22.25 -1.61 -14.20
N HIS A 144 -21.40 -2.64 -14.22
CA HIS A 144 -21.72 -3.91 -14.88
C HIS A 144 -22.92 -4.63 -14.27
N ASN A 145 -23.03 -4.65 -12.94
CA ASN A 145 -24.17 -5.24 -12.24
C ASN A 145 -25.45 -4.44 -12.53
N PHE A 146 -25.39 -3.11 -12.51
CA PHE A 146 -26.54 -2.26 -12.83
C PHE A 146 -27.02 -2.48 -14.27
N ASP A 147 -26.11 -2.51 -15.24
CA ASP A 147 -26.42 -2.78 -16.64
C ASP A 147 -27.06 -4.16 -16.81
N THR A 148 -26.53 -5.17 -16.11
CA THR A 148 -27.06 -6.54 -16.12
C THR A 148 -28.45 -6.61 -15.51
N ASP A 149 -28.66 -5.99 -14.34
CA ASP A 149 -29.93 -5.98 -13.62
C ASP A 149 -31.01 -5.27 -14.45
N ILE A 150 -30.71 -4.09 -15.02
CA ILE A 150 -31.64 -3.37 -15.90
C ILE A 150 -31.93 -4.17 -17.18
N SER A 151 -30.91 -4.74 -17.81
CA SER A 151 -31.10 -5.57 -19.01
C SER A 151 -31.98 -6.77 -18.71
N SER A 152 -31.78 -7.43 -17.57
CA SER A 152 -32.60 -8.57 -17.13
C SER A 152 -34.04 -8.16 -16.86
N PHE A 153 -34.26 -7.01 -16.21
CA PHE A 153 -35.58 -6.46 -15.93
C PHE A 153 -36.34 -6.13 -17.22
N ILE A 154 -35.70 -5.42 -18.16
CA ILE A 154 -36.28 -5.06 -19.45
C ILE A 154 -36.64 -6.32 -20.25
N ASN A 155 -35.72 -7.27 -20.36
CA ASN A 155 -35.95 -8.52 -21.09
C ASN A 155 -37.10 -9.33 -20.47
N SER A 156 -37.16 -9.41 -19.14
CA SER A 156 -38.26 -10.04 -18.42
C SER A 156 -39.60 -9.35 -18.73
N ALA A 157 -39.67 -8.02 -18.58
CA ALA A 157 -40.88 -7.24 -18.84
C ALA A 157 -41.37 -7.38 -20.30
N LEU A 158 -40.47 -7.33 -21.28
CA LEU A 158 -40.80 -7.52 -22.69
C LEU A 158 -41.34 -8.92 -22.97
N SER A 159 -40.72 -9.96 -22.40
CA SER A 159 -41.16 -11.35 -22.55
C SER A 159 -42.58 -11.58 -22.01
N HIS A 160 -42.97 -10.87 -20.95
CA HIS A 160 -44.31 -10.94 -20.38
C HIS A 160 -45.37 -10.15 -21.17
N SER A 161 -44.97 -9.12 -21.92
CA SER A 161 -45.88 -8.31 -22.75
C SER A 161 -46.18 -8.92 -24.13
N CYS A 162 -45.30 -9.77 -24.65
CA CYS A 162 -45.44 -10.45 -25.94
C CYS A 162 -46.18 -11.79 -25.87
N ARG A 163 -46.80 -12.10 -24.72
CA ARG A 163 -47.57 -13.31 -24.47
C ARG A 163 -49.04 -12.96 -24.27
#